data_AF-A0A957TFF5-F1
#
_entry.id   AF-A0A957TFF5-F1
#
_cell.length_a   1.000
_cell.length_b   1.000
_cell.length_c   1.000
_cell.angle_alpha   90.00
_cell.angle_beta   90.00
_cell.angle_gamma   90.00
#
_symmetry.space_group_name_H-M   'P 1'
#
loop_
_entity.id
_entity.type
_entity.pdbx_description
1 polymer ?
#
loop_
_entity_poly.entity_id
_entity_poly.type
_entity_poly.pdbx_seq_one_letter_code
_entity_poly.pdbx_strand_id
1 'polypeptide(L)'
;MTEQNVSISLKRFLLIEQCPAAWKNLDLYLFRDENVAFYVGQSHLAFARVWEHLLSGFKGHPIVGRFIWCNWPKSMNFTIELMSSQSEQFKSVENDLN
;
A
#
# COMPACT_ATOMS: atom_id res chain seq x y z
N MET A 1 5.20 -16.62 -14.13
CA MET A 1 5.81 -15.33 -13.78
C MET A 1 5.78 -15.23 -12.26
N THR A 2 6.92 -14.95 -11.63
CA THR A 2 7.04 -14.86 -10.17
C THR A 2 6.09 -13.80 -9.64
N GLU A 3 5.26 -14.15 -8.68
CA GLU A 3 4.35 -13.24 -7.99
C GLU A 3 5.14 -12.06 -7.43
N GLN A 4 4.97 -10.87 -8.01
CA GLN A 4 5.58 -9.64 -7.49
C GLN A 4 4.64 -9.05 -6.44
N ASN A 5 4.62 -9.65 -5.26
CA ASN A 5 4.06 -9.05 -4.06
C ASN A 5 5.20 -8.47 -3.22
N VAL A 6 5.09 -7.20 -2.87
CA VAL A 6 5.99 -6.54 -1.93
C VAL A 6 5.29 -6.43 -0.60
N SER A 7 5.84 -7.07 0.43
CA SER A 7 5.37 -6.92 1.80
C SER A 7 6.45 -6.22 2.63
N ILE A 8 6.13 -5.05 3.17
CA ILE A 8 7.08 -4.22 3.91
C ILE A 8 6.40 -3.54 5.09
N SER A 9 7.03 -3.54 6.26
CA SER A 9 6.48 -2.80 7.40
C SER A 9 6.40 -1.30 7.10
N LEU A 10 5.38 -0.63 7.61
CA LEU A 10 5.19 0.80 7.43
C LEU A 10 6.44 1.59 7.88
N LYS A 11 7.08 1.17 8.97
CA LYS A 11 8.35 1.76 9.45
C LYS A 11 9.44 1.74 8.37
N ARG A 12 9.59 0.63 7.66
CA ARG A 12 10.59 0.50 6.59
C ARG A 12 10.16 1.21 5.32
N PHE A 13 8.88 1.18 4.99
CA PHE A 13 8.33 1.90 3.83
C PHE A 13 8.64 3.40 3.91
N LEU A 14 8.49 4.01 5.10
CA LEU A 14 8.78 5.43 5.33
C LEU A 14 10.25 5.83 5.06
N LEU A 15 11.18 4.87 4.98
CA LEU A 15 12.59 5.12 4.68
C LEU A 15 12.90 5.03 3.17
N ILE A 16 11.91 4.70 2.34
CA ILE A 16 12.06 4.55 0.89
C ILE A 16 11.56 5.83 0.22
N GLU A 17 12.46 6.75 -0.07
CA GLU A 17 12.14 8.04 -0.65
C GLU A 17 11.86 7.97 -2.16
N GLN A 18 12.43 6.98 -2.84
CA GLN A 18 12.32 6.80 -4.29
C GLN A 18 11.73 5.43 -4.61
N CYS A 19 10.77 5.39 -5.54
CA CYS A 19 10.13 4.15 -5.96
C CYS A 19 11.18 3.19 -6.57
N PRO A 20 11.41 2.00 -5.97
CA PRO A 20 12.26 0.98 -6.57
C PRO A 20 11.75 0.59 -7.97
N ALA A 21 12.67 0.34 -8.91
CA ALA A 21 12.30 0.05 -10.30
C ALA A 21 11.34 -1.16 -10.42
N ALA A 22 11.52 -2.17 -9.58
CA ALA A 22 10.67 -3.36 -9.54
C ALA A 22 9.23 -3.09 -9.08
N TRP A 23 8.96 -1.93 -8.46
CA TRP A 23 7.64 -1.61 -7.89
C TRP A 23 6.81 -0.71 -8.82
N LYS A 24 7.39 -0.25 -9.94
CA LYS A 24 6.75 0.71 -10.85
C LYS A 24 5.46 0.20 -11.51
N ASN A 25 5.31 -1.12 -11.62
CA ASN A 25 4.15 -1.76 -12.24
C ASN A 25 3.13 -2.26 -11.20
N LEU A 26 3.36 -2.00 -9.91
CA LEU A 26 2.44 -2.36 -8.85
C LEU A 26 1.38 -1.27 -8.73
N ASP A 27 0.13 -1.66 -8.95
CA ASP A 27 -1.02 -0.77 -9.01
C ASP A 27 -2.02 -0.98 -7.87
N LEU A 28 -1.80 -1.99 -7.03
CA LEU A 28 -2.59 -2.27 -5.83
C LEU A 28 -1.79 -2.01 -4.57
N TYR A 29 -2.47 -1.51 -3.53
CA TYR A 29 -1.89 -1.32 -2.21
C TYR A 29 -2.86 -1.70 -1.09
N LEU A 30 -2.32 -2.25 -0.01
CA LEU A 30 -3.03 -2.65 1.18
C LEU A 30 -2.26 -2.19 2.42
N PHE A 31 -2.97 -1.58 3.37
CA PHE A 31 -2.53 -1.37 4.75
C PHE A 31 -3.15 -2.46 5.61
N ARG A 32 -2.35 -3.27 6.30
CA ARG A 32 -2.84 -4.33 7.18
C ARG A 32 -1.97 -4.55 8.41
N ASP A 33 -2.50 -5.17 9.45
CA ASP A 33 -1.70 -5.85 10.47
C ASP A 33 -1.97 -7.37 10.43
N GLU A 34 -1.62 -8.08 11.51
CA GLU A 34 -1.86 -9.51 11.65
C GLU A 34 -3.36 -9.87 11.62
N ASN A 35 -4.24 -8.98 12.07
CA ASN A 35 -5.64 -9.25 12.30
C ASN A 35 -6.57 -8.58 11.29
N VAL A 36 -6.19 -7.42 10.75
CA VAL A 36 -7.09 -6.55 9.99
C VAL A 36 -6.43 -6.04 8.71
N ALA A 37 -7.14 -6.19 7.59
CA ALA A 37 -6.91 -5.40 6.39
C ALA A 37 -7.61 -4.04 6.55
N PHE A 38 -6.85 -3.02 6.94
CA PHE A 38 -7.39 -1.71 7.30
C PHE A 38 -7.84 -0.90 6.08
N TYR A 39 -7.07 -0.92 5.01
CA TYR A 39 -7.37 -0.14 3.81
C TYR A 39 -6.79 -0.75 2.55
N VAL A 40 -7.59 -0.90 1.52
CA VAL A 40 -7.19 -1.33 0.16
C VAL A 40 -7.44 -0.20 -0.82
N GLY A 41 -6.57 -0.07 -1.82
CA GLY A 41 -6.88 0.75 -2.97
C GLY A 41 -6.06 0.40 -4.20
N GLN A 42 -6.39 1.07 -5.30
CA GLN A 42 -5.71 0.98 -6.58
C GLN A 42 -5.22 2.36 -7.04
N SER A 43 -4.13 2.39 -7.78
CA SER A 43 -3.58 3.55 -8.47
C SER A 43 -2.58 3.08 -9.53
N HIS A 44 -2.42 3.78 -10.65
CA HIS A 44 -1.40 3.46 -11.66
C HIS A 44 0.02 3.27 -11.09
N LEU A 45 0.33 3.95 -9.97
CA LEU A 45 1.54 3.73 -9.19
C LEU A 45 1.18 3.66 -7.71
N ALA A 46 1.04 2.43 -7.19
CA ALA A 46 0.65 2.16 -5.82
C ALA A 46 1.60 2.81 -4.79
N PHE A 47 2.91 2.72 -5.03
CA PHE A 47 3.93 3.35 -4.17
C PHE A 47 3.70 4.86 -3.98
N ALA A 48 3.51 5.60 -5.07
CA ALA A 48 3.31 7.04 -5.00
C ALA A 48 2.00 7.39 -4.29
N ARG A 49 0.94 6.59 -4.50
CA ARG A 49 -0.35 6.80 -3.82
C ARG A 49 -0.27 6.56 -2.32
N VAL A 50 0.45 5.53 -1.88
CA VAL A 50 0.71 5.29 -0.44
C VAL A 50 1.46 6.48 0.16
N TRP A 51 2.50 6.99 -0.50
CA TRP A 51 3.21 8.19 -0.05
C TRP A 51 2.30 9.42 0.02
N GLU A 52 1.45 9.64 -0.98
CA GLU A 52 0.50 10.75 -0.98
C GLU A 52 -0.48 10.66 0.20
N HIS A 53 -0.98 9.46 0.52
CA HIS A 53 -1.81 9.23 1.70
C HIS A 53 -1.08 9.64 2.97
N LEU A 54 0.16 9.17 3.14
CA LEU A 54 0.97 9.46 4.31
C LEU A 54 1.32 10.94 4.42
N LEU A 55 1.81 11.59 3.36
CA LEU A 55 2.19 13.01 3.38
C LEU A 55 0.98 13.93 3.58
N SER A 56 -0.12 13.67 2.86
CA SER A 56 -1.33 14.50 2.96
C SER A 56 -2.09 14.23 4.25
N GLY A 57 -1.86 13.09 4.90
CA GLY A 57 -2.41 12.73 6.21
C GLY A 57 -2.07 13.74 7.31
N PHE A 58 -0.88 14.33 7.26
CA PHE A 58 -0.49 15.42 8.17
C PHE A 58 -1.34 16.68 8.01
N LYS A 59 -1.89 16.90 6.80
CA LYS A 59 -2.81 18.00 6.49
C LYS A 59 -4.28 17.64 6.71
N GLY A 60 -4.56 16.39 7.15
CA GLY A 60 -5.91 15.92 7.45
C GLY A 60 -6.78 15.57 6.24
N HIS A 61 -6.20 15.43 5.03
CA HIS A 61 -6.98 15.20 3.82
C HIS A 61 -7.42 13.72 3.65
N PRO A 62 -6.51 12.75 3.43
CA PRO A 62 -6.91 11.34 3.34
C PRO A 62 -7.12 10.77 4.73
N ILE A 63 -8.28 10.13 4.92
CA ILE A 63 -8.66 9.49 6.19
C ILE A 63 -7.64 8.43 6.62
N VAL A 64 -7.03 7.71 5.68
CA VAL A 64 -5.95 6.74 5.93
C VAL A 64 -4.75 7.43 6.56
N GLY A 65 -4.19 8.44 5.89
CA GLY A 65 -3.02 9.16 6.40
C GLY A 65 -3.28 9.76 7.77
N ARG A 66 -4.44 10.40 7.95
CA ARG A 66 -4.84 10.95 9.26
C ARG A 66 -4.91 9.86 10.34
N PHE A 67 -5.53 8.71 10.03
CA PHE A 67 -5.61 7.59 10.95
C PHE A 67 -4.22 7.08 11.35
N ILE A 68 -3.34 6.89 10.36
CA ILE A 68 -1.96 6.43 10.60
C ILE A 68 -1.26 7.34 11.62
N TRP A 69 -1.28 8.65 11.38
CA TRP A 69 -0.55 9.60 12.22
C TRP A 69 -1.20 9.86 13.58
N CYS A 70 -2.52 9.94 13.66
CA CYS A 70 -3.20 10.08 14.96
C CYS A 70 -2.98 8.86 15.88
N ASN A 71 -2.73 7.68 15.30
CA ASN A 71 -2.54 6.43 16.05
C ASN A 71 -1.08 5.93 16.01
N TRP A 72 -0.11 6.81 15.79
CA TRP A 72 1.21 6.42 15.30
C TRP A 72 1.93 5.27 16.04
N PRO A 73 1.97 5.11 17.38
CA PRO A 73 2.70 3.97 17.93
C PRO A 73 2.06 2.64 17.51
N LYS A 74 0.73 2.58 17.38
CA LYS A 74 0.00 1.38 16.94
C LYS A 74 0.10 1.19 15.43
N SER A 75 -0.13 2.25 14.66
CA SER A 75 -0.09 2.20 13.19
C SER A 75 1.26 1.77 12.63
N MET A 76 2.35 2.00 13.37
CA MET A 76 3.68 1.54 12.97
C MET A 76 3.85 0.01 12.97
N ASN A 77 2.86 -0.75 13.47
CA ASN A 77 2.82 -2.21 13.33
C ASN A 77 2.13 -2.66 12.02
N PHE A 78 1.61 -1.72 11.23
CA PHE A 78 1.09 -2.07 9.91
C PHE A 78 2.18 -2.47 8.93
N THR A 79 1.77 -3.32 8.00
CA THR A 79 2.47 -3.72 6.80
C THR A 79 1.76 -3.09 5.61
N ILE A 80 2.58 -2.56 4.70
CA ILE A 80 2.16 -2.15 3.37
C ILE A 80 2.42 -3.33 2.44
N GLU A 81 1.37 -3.80 1.79
CA GLU A 81 1.49 -4.73 0.67
C GLU A 81 1.25 -3.99 -0.65
N LEU A 82 2.13 -4.22 -1.62
CA LEU A 82 1.98 -3.72 -2.99
C LEU A 82 1.92 -4.90 -3.95
N MET A 83 0.94 -4.89 -4.84
CA MET A 83 0.66 -5.99 -5.77
C MET A 83 0.35 -5.45 -7.17
N SER A 84 0.40 -6.32 -8.17
CA SER A 84 -0.14 -6.02 -9.49
C SER A 84 -1.51 -6.68 -9.64
N SER A 85 -2.49 -5.93 -10.14
CA SER A 85 -3.82 -6.43 -10.54
C SER A 85 -3.74 -7.55 -11.56
N GLN A 86 -2.65 -7.60 -12.35
CA GLN A 86 -2.39 -8.62 -13.36
C GLN A 86 -1.67 -9.87 -12.79
N SER A 87 -1.54 -9.99 -11.47
CA SER A 87 -0.92 -11.16 -10.84
C SER A 87 -1.84 -12.39 -10.90
N GLU A 88 -1.27 -13.59 -11.02
CA GLU A 88 -2.03 -14.85 -11.16
C GLU A 88 -3.08 -15.07 -10.04
N GLN A 89 -2.83 -14.57 -8.83
CA GLN A 89 -3.76 -14.63 -7.71
C GLN A 89 -5.12 -13.96 -7.99
N PHE A 90 -5.19 -13.01 -8.93
CA PHE A 90 -6.40 -12.30 -9.32
C PHE A 90 -7.05 -12.85 -10.60
N LYS A 91 -6.50 -13.93 -11.18
CA LYS A 91 -7.04 -14.54 -12.40
C LYS A 91 -8.48 -15.05 -12.25
N SER A 92 -8.86 -15.46 -11.04
CA SER A 92 -10.23 -15.92 -10.75
C SER A 92 -11.28 -14.82 -10.91
N VAL A 93 -10.86 -13.55 -10.84
CA VAL A 93 -11.69 -12.37 -11.13
C VAL A 93 -11.29 -11.72 -12.45
N GLU A 94 -10.69 -12.49 -13.37
CA GLU A 94 -10.24 -12.05 -14.70
C GLU A 94 -9.20 -10.92 -14.69
N ASN A 95 -8.54 -10.69 -13.55
CA ASN A 95 -7.70 -9.51 -13.32
C ASN A 95 -8.46 -8.18 -13.50
N ASP A 96 -9.80 -8.24 -13.41
CA ASP A 96 -10.69 -7.10 -13.48
C ASP A 96 -11.20 -6.76 -12.08
N LEU A 97 -11.06 -5.50 -11.71
CA LEU A 97 -11.46 -4.97 -10.42
C LEU A 97 -12.77 -4.20 -10.61
N ASN A 98 -13.81 -4.93 -11.02
CA ASN A 98 -15.17 -4.38 -11.15
C ASN A 98 -15.70 -3.86 -9.81
#